data_AF-A0A963UFZ5-F1
#
_entry.id   AF-A0A963UFZ5-F1
#
_cell.length_a   1.000
_cell.length_b   1.000
_cell.length_c   1.000
_cell.angle_alpha   90.00
_cell.angle_beta   90.00
_cell.angle_gamma   90.00
#
_symmetry.space_group_name_H-M   'P 1'
#
loop_
_entity.id
_entity.type
_entity.pdbx_description
1 polymer ?
#
loop_
_entity_poly.entity_id
_entity_poly.type
_entity_poly.pdbx_seq_one_letter_code
_entity_poly.pdbx_strand_id
1 'polypeptide(L)'
;DGILRTARTLAIGRGYIAAGGGIDRLSFAPADWPALVTSGALVETRISMTDAAAALAGATVPVPPGEGDFLHLWTGLIDPPAVGQNLLGQQAFTSAVGSLGPGETVLVLISSGAFSHRGTDWKRSGAFERVTVVQGDTRLHPDAGGYSMVKRLAIAGAPEVKEISLFRLPPEIDPLEPFRVEVRATRPAPAGEVAASVGADYRLPDAYRLAPVAEPEALWREIWAEKRVETGIVVAMLAVLTLILFAQEWITRRPKLWLLSRAGFLATTLFVLGWGLNGQLSVVQVIAFVHSLLTGFRWETFLIEPVIFLLWSFTALGMLFWGRGVYCGWLCPFGALQELLNLAARRLGVKQLAVPQALHERLWVIKYTLFVGLLALSFYSMRDALVMAEAEPFKTAISLRMWRAWPFVLYVIVLLGAGLFIERFYCRYLCPLGAGIAIPAKLKVFDWLKRRPQCGRECRLCETKCTVGAIDPLGRINANECVLCLRCQVVMNDPGICPVLKRRARGAEGVPA
;
A
#
# COMPACT_ATOMS: atom_id res chain seq x y z
N ASP A 1 -17.23 -18.28 -25.46
CA ASP A 1 -16.26 -18.89 -24.52
C ASP A 1 -15.08 -19.62 -25.13
N GLY A 2 -15.26 -20.56 -26.08
CA GLY A 2 -14.12 -21.31 -26.67
C GLY A 2 -13.00 -20.41 -27.24
N ILE A 3 -13.35 -19.36 -27.98
CA ILE A 3 -12.39 -18.41 -28.58
C ILE A 3 -11.62 -17.63 -27.50
N LEU A 4 -12.29 -17.13 -26.47
CA LEU A 4 -11.67 -16.37 -25.38
C LEU A 4 -10.74 -17.25 -24.52
N ARG A 5 -11.09 -18.52 -24.35
CA ARG A 5 -10.25 -19.51 -23.67
C ARG A 5 -9.01 -19.83 -24.48
N THR A 6 -9.16 -20.18 -25.77
CA THR A 6 -8.02 -20.41 -26.65
C THR A 6 -7.12 -19.19 -26.71
N ALA A 7 -7.69 -17.98 -26.77
CA ALA A 7 -6.94 -16.74 -26.71
C ALA A 7 -6.19 -16.55 -25.37
N ARG A 8 -6.82 -16.84 -24.23
CA ARG A 8 -6.17 -16.77 -22.91
C ARG A 8 -5.07 -17.82 -22.77
N THR A 9 -5.32 -19.05 -23.18
CA THR A 9 -4.36 -20.16 -23.20
C THR A 9 -3.16 -19.85 -24.11
N LEU A 10 -3.39 -19.27 -25.30
CA LEU A 10 -2.33 -18.79 -26.19
C LEU A 10 -1.57 -17.59 -25.61
N ALA A 11 -2.28 -16.64 -25.00
CA ALA A 11 -1.67 -15.45 -24.42
C ALA A 11 -0.78 -15.82 -23.22
N ILE A 12 -1.19 -16.82 -22.43
CA ILE A 12 -0.36 -17.44 -21.39
C ILE A 12 0.86 -18.14 -22.02
N GLY A 13 0.66 -19.01 -23.01
CA GLY A 13 1.76 -19.74 -23.66
C GLY A 13 2.76 -18.84 -24.40
N ARG A 14 2.35 -17.63 -24.79
CA ARG A 14 3.18 -16.58 -25.41
C ARG A 14 3.76 -15.60 -24.40
N GLY A 15 3.48 -15.75 -23.10
CA GLY A 15 3.97 -14.85 -22.04
C GLY A 15 3.34 -13.46 -22.02
N TYR A 16 2.23 -13.23 -22.74
CA TYR A 16 1.50 -11.95 -22.74
C TYR A 16 0.65 -11.75 -21.49
N ILE A 17 0.30 -12.84 -20.79
CA ILE A 17 -0.44 -12.81 -19.52
C ILE A 17 0.30 -13.74 -18.56
N ALA A 18 0.56 -13.25 -17.34
CA ALA A 18 1.15 -14.06 -16.29
C ALA A 18 0.17 -15.17 -15.89
N ALA A 19 0.53 -16.43 -16.13
CA ALA A 19 -0.25 -17.58 -15.68
C ALA A 19 0.18 -17.99 -14.29
N GLY A 20 -0.17 -17.16 -13.31
CA GLY A 20 0.11 -17.45 -11.92
C GLY A 20 -0.97 -18.28 -11.31
N GLY A 21 -0.60 -19.48 -10.85
CA GLY A 21 -1.48 -20.38 -10.11
C GLY A 21 -2.51 -21.08 -11.00
N GLY A 22 -2.57 -22.41 -10.92
CA GLY A 22 -3.51 -23.20 -11.70
C GLY A 22 -2.94 -24.54 -12.17
N ILE A 23 -3.77 -25.31 -12.87
CA ILE A 23 -3.36 -26.54 -13.55
C ILE A 23 -2.59 -26.17 -14.83
N ASP A 24 -1.48 -26.84 -15.10
CA ASP A 24 -0.80 -26.75 -16.39
C ASP A 24 -1.65 -27.43 -17.48
N ARG A 25 -2.36 -26.61 -18.26
CA ARG A 25 -3.21 -27.05 -19.38
C ARG A 25 -2.51 -26.96 -20.75
N LEU A 26 -1.19 -26.75 -20.76
CA LEU A 26 -0.42 -26.44 -21.97
C LEU A 26 0.64 -27.49 -22.26
N SER A 27 1.39 -27.91 -21.25
CA SER A 27 2.53 -28.80 -21.45
C SER A 27 2.08 -30.23 -21.72
N PHE A 28 2.64 -30.81 -22.78
CA PHE A 28 2.44 -32.22 -23.11
C PHE A 28 3.80 -32.93 -23.15
N ALA A 29 3.88 -34.06 -22.45
CA ALA A 29 4.98 -35.00 -22.54
C ALA A 29 4.39 -36.41 -22.69
N PRO A 30 4.90 -37.25 -23.62
CA PRO A 30 4.47 -38.63 -23.73
C PRO A 30 4.75 -39.40 -22.42
N ALA A 31 3.78 -40.21 -21.99
CA ALA A 31 3.89 -41.05 -20.80
C ALA A 31 3.14 -42.38 -21.02
N ASP A 32 3.61 -43.45 -20.38
CA ASP A 32 2.91 -44.73 -20.31
C ASP A 32 2.11 -44.85 -19.00
N TRP A 33 1.30 -45.91 -18.89
CA TRP A 33 0.46 -46.11 -17.71
C TRP A 33 1.25 -46.18 -16.39
N PRO A 34 2.35 -46.97 -16.27
CA PRO A 34 3.16 -46.99 -15.05
C PRO A 34 3.71 -45.61 -14.66
N ALA A 35 4.11 -44.79 -15.64
CA ALA A 35 4.59 -43.44 -15.36
C ALA A 35 3.50 -42.54 -14.75
N LEU A 36 2.26 -42.62 -15.23
CA LEU A 36 1.14 -41.82 -14.68
C LEU A 36 0.74 -42.27 -13.27
N VAL A 37 0.82 -43.57 -12.97
CA VAL A 37 0.57 -44.07 -11.62
C VAL A 37 1.70 -43.66 -10.67
N THR A 38 2.95 -43.80 -11.11
CA THR A 38 4.14 -43.46 -10.29
C THR A 38 4.25 -41.96 -10.01
N SER A 39 3.86 -41.10 -10.96
CA SER A 39 3.86 -39.65 -10.78
C SER A 39 2.73 -39.15 -9.87
N GLY A 40 1.77 -40.01 -9.51
CA GLY A 40 0.57 -39.65 -8.78
C GLY A 40 -0.50 -38.95 -9.65
N ALA A 41 -0.33 -38.92 -10.98
CA ALA A 41 -1.36 -38.42 -11.90
C ALA A 41 -2.62 -39.32 -11.88
N LEU A 42 -2.41 -40.61 -11.63
CA LEU A 42 -3.46 -41.57 -11.31
C LEU A 42 -3.17 -42.23 -9.97
N VAL A 43 -4.13 -42.19 -9.04
CA VAL A 43 -4.06 -42.87 -7.75
C VAL A 43 -4.85 -44.16 -7.84
N GLU A 44 -4.21 -45.26 -7.44
CA GLU A 44 -4.78 -46.62 -7.45
C GLU A 44 -5.33 -46.99 -6.06
N THR A 45 -6.55 -47.49 -5.99
CA THR A 45 -7.15 -48.09 -4.79
C THR A 45 -7.97 -49.31 -5.13
N ARG A 46 -8.08 -50.27 -4.21
CA ARG A 46 -8.83 -51.52 -4.44
C ARG A 46 -9.44 -52.07 -3.17
N ILE A 47 -10.49 -52.86 -3.35
CA ILE A 47 -11.10 -53.71 -2.33
C ILE A 47 -11.22 -55.12 -2.91
N SER A 48 -10.70 -56.11 -2.18
CA SER A 48 -10.73 -57.52 -2.61
C SER A 48 -12.14 -58.12 -2.49
N MET A 49 -12.40 -59.22 -3.19
CA MET A 49 -13.65 -59.98 -3.02
C MET A 49 -13.85 -60.46 -1.58
N THR A 50 -12.78 -60.83 -0.89
CA THR A 50 -12.82 -61.27 0.52
C THR A 50 -13.18 -60.11 1.46
N ASP A 51 -12.56 -58.94 1.30
CA ASP A 51 -12.84 -57.77 2.14
C ASP A 51 -14.25 -57.24 1.90
N ALA A 52 -14.70 -57.23 0.64
CA ALA A 52 -16.07 -56.87 0.30
C ALA A 52 -17.09 -57.86 0.87
N ALA A 53 -16.79 -59.17 0.84
CA ALA A 53 -17.64 -60.20 1.46
C ALA A 53 -17.77 -60.00 2.97
N ALA A 54 -16.69 -59.63 3.66
CA ALA A 54 -16.73 -59.30 5.07
C ALA A 54 -17.54 -58.03 5.36
N ALA A 55 -17.31 -56.95 4.59
CA ALA A 55 -18.03 -55.68 4.76
C ALA A 55 -19.53 -55.78 4.44
N LEU A 56 -19.92 -56.71 3.56
CA LEU A 56 -21.29 -56.91 3.08
C LEU A 56 -21.94 -58.20 3.62
N ALA A 57 -21.42 -58.79 4.71
CA ALA A 57 -21.86 -60.08 5.23
C ALA A 57 -23.36 -60.16 5.59
N GLY A 58 -24.00 -59.02 5.89
CA GLY A 58 -25.42 -58.92 6.20
C GLY A 58 -26.36 -58.78 4.99
N ALA A 59 -25.83 -58.75 3.76
CA ALA A 59 -26.63 -58.56 2.55
C ALA A 59 -27.55 -59.76 2.27
N THR A 60 -28.78 -59.50 1.81
CA THR A 60 -29.77 -60.51 1.41
C THR A 60 -29.22 -61.45 0.33
N VAL A 61 -28.38 -60.92 -0.56
CA VAL A 61 -27.55 -61.71 -1.49
C VAL A 61 -26.09 -61.48 -1.08
N PRO A 62 -25.38 -62.49 -0.55
CA PRO A 62 -24.00 -62.31 -0.09
C PRO A 62 -23.03 -62.12 -1.27
N VAL A 63 -21.88 -61.51 -1.01
CA VAL A 63 -20.73 -61.52 -1.94
C VAL A 63 -19.91 -62.77 -1.60
N PRO A 64 -19.65 -63.69 -2.53
CA PRO A 64 -18.81 -64.85 -2.23
C PRO A 64 -17.36 -64.39 -2.04
N PRO A 65 -16.66 -64.84 -0.98
CA PRO A 65 -15.22 -64.62 -0.88
C PRO A 65 -14.52 -65.37 -2.02
N GLY A 66 -13.43 -64.83 -2.54
CA GLY A 66 -12.73 -65.41 -3.68
C GLY A 66 -11.49 -64.64 -4.08
N GLU A 67 -10.78 -65.15 -5.08
CA GLU A 67 -9.63 -64.47 -5.67
C GLU A 67 -10.08 -63.32 -6.58
N GLY A 68 -9.31 -62.23 -6.56
CA GLY A 68 -9.55 -61.04 -7.39
C GLY A 68 -10.20 -59.87 -6.66
N ASP A 69 -10.39 -58.78 -7.41
CA ASP A 69 -10.88 -57.50 -6.88
C ASP A 69 -12.41 -57.40 -6.98
N PHE A 70 -13.05 -57.03 -5.87
CA PHE A 70 -14.44 -56.61 -5.90
C PHE A 70 -14.58 -55.29 -6.66
N LEU A 71 -13.70 -54.34 -6.37
CA LEU A 71 -13.55 -53.10 -7.14
C LEU A 71 -12.09 -52.67 -7.10
N HIS A 72 -11.51 -52.44 -8.27
CA HIS A 72 -10.21 -51.81 -8.45
C HIS A 72 -10.44 -50.48 -9.15
N LEU A 73 -9.93 -49.40 -8.59
CA LEU A 73 -10.21 -48.02 -8.98
C LEU A 73 -8.92 -47.26 -9.27
N TRP A 74 -8.90 -46.51 -10.38
CA TRP A 74 -7.91 -45.47 -10.63
C TRP A 74 -8.60 -44.13 -10.79
N THR A 75 -8.08 -43.13 -10.09
CA THR A 75 -8.65 -41.78 -10.00
C THR A 75 -7.61 -40.74 -10.37
N GLY A 76 -7.98 -39.76 -11.19
CA GLY A 76 -7.13 -38.60 -11.45
C GLY A 76 -7.83 -37.47 -12.19
N LEU A 77 -7.11 -36.37 -12.43
CA LEU A 77 -7.60 -35.26 -13.25
C LEU A 77 -6.99 -35.31 -14.63
N ILE A 78 -7.82 -35.21 -15.67
CA ILE A 78 -7.33 -35.24 -17.06
C ILE A 78 -6.97 -33.87 -17.60
N ASP A 79 -7.25 -32.79 -16.87
CA ASP A 79 -6.99 -31.41 -17.29
C ASP A 79 -5.58 -31.18 -17.85
N PRO A 80 -4.49 -31.69 -17.24
CA PRO A 80 -3.17 -31.57 -17.83
C PRO A 80 -3.08 -32.41 -19.10
N PRO A 81 -2.66 -31.85 -20.26
CA PRO A 81 -2.47 -32.60 -21.49
C PRO A 81 -1.56 -33.82 -21.31
N ALA A 82 -0.50 -33.69 -20.51
CA ALA A 82 0.40 -34.79 -20.15
C ALA A 82 -0.29 -35.97 -19.43
N VAL A 83 -1.50 -35.79 -18.88
CA VAL A 83 -2.33 -36.86 -18.31
C VAL A 83 -3.44 -37.23 -19.29
N GLY A 84 -4.31 -36.28 -19.62
CA GLY A 84 -5.52 -36.53 -20.40
C GLY A 84 -5.28 -36.97 -21.85
N GLN A 85 -4.31 -36.38 -22.56
CA GLN A 85 -4.01 -36.77 -23.95
C GLN A 85 -3.36 -38.15 -24.02
N ASN A 86 -2.47 -38.48 -23.08
CA ASN A 86 -1.88 -39.82 -23.01
C ASN A 86 -2.97 -40.87 -22.72
N LEU A 87 -3.86 -40.62 -21.74
CA LEU A 87 -4.93 -41.55 -21.37
C LEU A 87 -5.97 -41.77 -22.47
N LEU A 88 -6.46 -40.70 -23.09
CA LEU A 88 -7.65 -40.73 -23.95
C LEU A 88 -7.32 -40.63 -25.45
N GLY A 89 -6.13 -40.16 -25.79
CA GLY A 89 -5.78 -39.70 -27.15
C GLY A 89 -6.31 -38.30 -27.44
N GLN A 90 -5.73 -37.65 -28.45
CA GLN A 90 -5.95 -36.23 -28.75
C GLN A 90 -7.43 -35.86 -28.93
N GLN A 91 -8.18 -36.65 -29.71
CA GLN A 91 -9.56 -36.33 -30.07
C GLN A 91 -10.51 -36.41 -28.87
N ALA A 92 -10.43 -37.51 -28.11
CA ALA A 92 -11.28 -37.71 -26.94
C ALA A 92 -10.94 -36.72 -25.82
N PHE A 93 -9.65 -36.44 -25.59
CA PHE A 93 -9.20 -35.39 -24.68
C PHE A 93 -9.80 -34.03 -25.05
N THR A 94 -9.64 -33.61 -26.32
CA THR A 94 -10.14 -32.30 -26.80
C THR A 94 -11.65 -32.18 -26.61
N SER A 95 -12.41 -33.26 -26.85
CA SER A 95 -13.85 -33.29 -26.62
C SER A 95 -14.22 -33.16 -25.13
N ALA A 96 -13.47 -33.81 -24.25
CA ALA A 96 -13.73 -33.83 -22.81
C ALA A 96 -13.45 -32.46 -22.16
N VAL A 97 -12.31 -31.84 -22.47
CA VAL A 97 -11.92 -30.55 -21.85
C VAL A 97 -12.45 -29.32 -22.62
N GLY A 98 -12.84 -29.50 -23.88
CA GLY A 98 -13.25 -28.41 -24.77
C GLY A 98 -14.49 -27.64 -24.29
N SER A 99 -15.36 -28.28 -23.51
CA SER A 99 -16.62 -27.68 -23.03
C SER A 99 -16.58 -27.23 -21.55
N LEU A 100 -15.42 -27.24 -20.89
CA LEU A 100 -15.29 -26.79 -19.49
C LEU A 100 -15.55 -25.29 -19.31
N GLY A 101 -16.36 -24.93 -18.33
CA GLY A 101 -16.52 -23.56 -17.84
C GLY A 101 -15.29 -23.06 -17.04
N PRO A 102 -15.29 -21.78 -16.65
CA PRO A 102 -14.27 -21.23 -15.75
C PRO A 102 -14.29 -21.96 -14.39
N GLY A 103 -13.13 -22.42 -13.92
CA GLY A 103 -13.01 -23.13 -12.64
C GLY A 103 -13.41 -24.61 -12.66
N GLU A 104 -14.05 -25.09 -13.72
CA GLU A 104 -14.37 -26.50 -13.88
C GLU A 104 -13.13 -27.34 -14.23
N THR A 105 -13.16 -28.60 -13.79
CA THR A 105 -12.13 -29.62 -14.04
C THR A 105 -12.79 -30.94 -14.44
N VAL A 106 -12.03 -31.88 -15.02
CA VAL A 106 -12.54 -33.21 -15.37
C VAL A 106 -11.80 -34.28 -14.58
N LEU A 107 -12.57 -34.95 -13.73
CA LEU A 107 -12.18 -36.16 -13.02
C LEU A 107 -12.33 -37.37 -13.96
N VAL A 108 -11.30 -38.20 -14.03
CA VAL A 108 -11.39 -39.54 -14.59
C VAL A 108 -11.49 -40.57 -13.48
N LEU A 109 -12.43 -41.51 -13.65
CA LEU A 109 -12.63 -42.66 -12.80
C LEU A 109 -12.61 -43.92 -13.66
N ILE A 110 -11.61 -44.76 -13.44
CA ILE A 110 -11.37 -46.00 -14.19
C ILE A 110 -11.54 -47.15 -13.23
N SER A 111 -12.25 -48.22 -13.63
CA SER A 111 -12.38 -49.38 -12.78
C SER A 111 -12.36 -50.73 -13.48
N SER A 112 -11.94 -51.74 -12.73
CA SER A 112 -12.10 -53.16 -13.01
C SER A 112 -12.64 -53.89 -11.76
N GLY A 113 -12.86 -55.20 -11.86
CA GLY A 113 -13.43 -56.02 -10.78
C GLY A 113 -14.90 -56.41 -10.98
N ALA A 114 -15.51 -57.01 -9.96
CA ALA A 114 -16.88 -57.51 -10.01
C ALA A 114 -17.95 -56.41 -9.92
N PHE A 115 -17.65 -55.30 -9.24
CA PHE A 115 -18.55 -54.19 -8.98
C PHE A 115 -18.37 -53.04 -9.98
N SER A 116 -19.49 -52.43 -10.37
CA SER A 116 -19.51 -51.24 -11.24
C SER A 116 -19.65 -49.97 -10.40
N HIS A 117 -18.69 -49.05 -10.55
CA HIS A 117 -18.73 -47.74 -9.88
C HIS A 117 -19.88 -46.86 -10.40
N ARG A 118 -20.30 -47.07 -11.65
CA ARG A 118 -21.38 -46.31 -12.29
C ARG A 118 -22.77 -46.83 -11.92
N GLY A 119 -22.97 -48.16 -11.95
CA GLY A 119 -24.28 -48.78 -11.81
C GLY A 119 -25.26 -48.44 -12.94
N THR A 120 -26.55 -48.67 -12.72
CA THR A 120 -27.61 -48.39 -13.72
C THR A 120 -28.56 -47.28 -13.30
N ASP A 121 -28.61 -46.95 -12.01
CA ASP A 121 -29.64 -46.11 -11.41
C ASP A 121 -29.50 -44.63 -11.81
N TRP A 122 -28.29 -44.18 -12.10
CA TRP A 122 -28.00 -42.82 -12.57
C TRP A 122 -28.76 -42.44 -13.84
N LYS A 123 -29.13 -43.43 -14.69
CA LYS A 123 -29.96 -43.18 -15.89
C LYS A 123 -31.36 -42.70 -15.54
N ARG A 124 -31.84 -43.03 -14.34
CA ARG A 124 -33.14 -42.63 -13.81
C ARG A 124 -33.03 -41.44 -12.86
N SER A 125 -32.07 -41.45 -11.94
CA SER A 125 -31.92 -40.38 -10.93
C SER A 125 -31.24 -39.13 -11.48
N GLY A 126 -30.49 -39.25 -12.58
CA GLY A 126 -29.70 -38.16 -13.13
C GLY A 126 -28.39 -37.88 -12.38
N ALA A 127 -28.05 -38.67 -11.37
CA ALA A 127 -26.85 -38.53 -10.56
C ALA A 127 -26.17 -39.87 -10.26
N PHE A 128 -24.86 -39.86 -10.15
CA PHE A 128 -24.04 -41.03 -9.82
C PHE A 128 -23.96 -41.17 -8.29
N GLU A 129 -25.04 -41.64 -7.67
CA GLU A 129 -25.17 -41.75 -6.20
C GLU A 129 -24.10 -42.64 -5.54
N ARG A 130 -23.52 -43.57 -6.30
CA ARG A 130 -22.42 -44.43 -5.85
C ARG A 130 -21.10 -43.70 -5.72
N VAL A 131 -20.92 -42.57 -6.41
CA VAL A 131 -19.67 -41.81 -6.44
C VAL A 131 -19.86 -40.52 -5.64
N THR A 132 -18.97 -40.26 -4.69
CA THR A 132 -18.96 -39.02 -3.92
C THR A 132 -17.58 -38.39 -3.97
N VAL A 133 -17.50 -37.12 -4.36
CA VAL A 133 -16.29 -36.31 -4.26
C VAL A 133 -16.38 -35.48 -2.97
N VAL A 134 -15.38 -35.61 -2.11
CA VAL A 134 -15.34 -34.98 -0.79
C VAL A 134 -14.13 -34.05 -0.71
N GLN A 135 -14.37 -32.77 -0.43
CA GLN A 135 -13.33 -31.78 -0.20
C GLN A 135 -13.76 -30.83 0.93
N GLY A 136 -13.08 -30.90 2.08
CA GLY A 136 -13.52 -30.19 3.29
C GLY A 136 -14.93 -30.62 3.71
N ASP A 137 -15.84 -29.64 3.84
CA ASP A 137 -17.25 -29.88 4.15
C ASP A 137 -18.11 -30.16 2.90
N THR A 138 -17.57 -29.97 1.70
CA THR A 138 -18.27 -30.18 0.44
C THR A 138 -18.35 -31.67 0.12
N ARG A 139 -19.56 -32.17 -0.14
CA ARG A 139 -19.82 -33.53 -0.64
C ARG A 139 -20.65 -33.43 -1.92
N LEU A 140 -20.08 -33.89 -3.02
CA LEU A 140 -20.67 -33.77 -4.35
C LEU A 140 -20.88 -35.15 -4.97
N HIS A 141 -22.08 -35.40 -5.49
CA HIS A 141 -22.36 -36.53 -6.37
C HIS A 141 -22.34 -36.04 -7.83
N PRO A 142 -21.50 -36.62 -8.71
CA PRO A 142 -21.47 -36.22 -10.11
C PRO A 142 -22.82 -36.41 -10.80
N ASP A 143 -23.24 -35.44 -11.61
CA ASP A 143 -24.49 -35.51 -12.37
C ASP A 143 -24.30 -36.12 -13.77
N ALA A 144 -25.41 -36.54 -14.39
CA ALA A 144 -25.41 -37.13 -15.72
C ALA A 144 -25.13 -36.13 -16.86
N GLY A 145 -25.34 -34.83 -16.65
CA GLY A 145 -25.05 -33.77 -17.62
C GLY A 145 -23.55 -33.49 -17.74
N GLY A 146 -22.79 -33.65 -16.65
CA GLY A 146 -21.34 -33.57 -16.61
C GLY A 146 -20.60 -34.87 -16.96
N TYR A 147 -21.31 -35.95 -17.26
CA TYR A 147 -20.72 -37.27 -17.50
C TYR A 147 -20.38 -37.54 -18.97
N SER A 148 -19.27 -38.22 -19.22
CA SER A 148 -18.91 -38.76 -20.53
C SER A 148 -18.27 -40.15 -20.42
N MET A 149 -18.73 -41.08 -21.25
CA MET A 149 -18.19 -42.44 -21.30
C MET A 149 -17.04 -42.55 -22.29
N VAL A 150 -15.96 -43.21 -21.88
CA VAL A 150 -14.84 -43.52 -22.77
C VAL A 150 -14.81 -45.03 -23.02
N LYS A 151 -14.66 -45.43 -24.29
CA LYS A 151 -14.73 -46.85 -24.70
C LYS A 151 -13.43 -47.60 -24.45
N ARG A 152 -12.28 -46.95 -24.64
CA ARG A 152 -10.95 -47.54 -24.41
C ARG A 152 -9.95 -46.47 -24.00
N LEU A 153 -8.91 -46.88 -23.28
CA LEU A 153 -7.72 -46.07 -23.07
C LEU A 153 -6.81 -46.15 -24.31
N ALA A 154 -6.19 -45.04 -24.66
CA ALA A 154 -5.22 -44.93 -25.75
C ALA A 154 -3.78 -45.19 -25.27
N ILE A 155 -3.54 -45.06 -23.96
CA ILE A 155 -2.21 -45.17 -23.36
C ILE A 155 -1.64 -46.59 -23.43
N ALA A 156 -0.34 -46.70 -23.63
CA ALA A 156 0.37 -47.96 -23.61
C ALA A 156 0.54 -48.48 -22.17
N GLY A 157 0.50 -49.81 -21.99
CA GLY A 157 0.72 -50.47 -20.70
C GLY A 157 -0.45 -50.40 -19.72
N ALA A 158 -1.62 -49.93 -20.13
CA ALA A 158 -2.81 -49.93 -19.28
C ALA A 158 -3.30 -51.36 -18.98
N PRO A 159 -3.77 -51.63 -17.75
CA PRO A 159 -4.39 -52.91 -17.40
C PRO A 159 -5.74 -53.09 -18.13
N GLU A 160 -6.28 -54.30 -18.07
CA GLU A 160 -7.64 -54.55 -18.56
C GLU A 160 -8.66 -53.90 -17.63
N VAL A 161 -9.43 -52.95 -18.17
CA VAL A 161 -10.40 -52.14 -17.43
C VAL A 161 -11.80 -52.35 -17.98
N LYS A 162 -12.81 -52.30 -17.11
CA LYS A 162 -14.22 -52.51 -17.48
C LYS A 162 -14.96 -51.21 -17.74
N GLU A 163 -14.70 -50.19 -16.95
CA GLU A 163 -15.42 -48.92 -17.02
C GLU A 163 -14.45 -47.74 -16.96
N ILE A 164 -14.66 -46.75 -17.85
CA ILE A 164 -13.91 -45.50 -17.89
C ILE A 164 -14.93 -44.36 -17.95
N SER A 165 -15.02 -43.60 -16.88
CA SER A 165 -15.98 -42.51 -16.70
C SER A 165 -15.23 -41.19 -16.55
N LEU A 166 -15.70 -40.17 -17.26
CA LEU A 166 -15.29 -38.79 -17.08
C LEU A 166 -16.41 -38.03 -16.40
N PHE A 167 -16.09 -37.31 -15.33
CA PHE A 167 -17.00 -36.45 -14.60
C PHE A 167 -16.46 -35.04 -14.59
N ARG A 168 -17.26 -34.11 -15.11
CA ARG A 168 -17.01 -32.69 -14.92
C ARG A 168 -17.31 -32.32 -13.48
N LEU A 169 -16.33 -31.76 -12.79
CA LEU A 169 -16.49 -31.21 -11.45
C LEU A 169 -16.69 -29.69 -11.55
N PRO A 170 -17.62 -29.14 -10.75
CA PRO A 170 -17.92 -27.73 -10.74
C PRO A 170 -16.87 -26.96 -9.91
N PRO A 171 -16.84 -25.61 -9.97
CA PRO A 171 -15.80 -24.79 -9.35
C PRO A 171 -15.72 -24.88 -7.82
N GLU A 172 -16.72 -25.46 -7.15
CA GLU A 172 -16.74 -25.70 -5.71
C GLU A 172 -15.70 -26.76 -5.27
N ILE A 173 -15.24 -27.60 -6.20
CA ILE A 173 -14.11 -28.51 -5.96
C ILE A 173 -12.86 -27.86 -6.54
N ASP A 174 -11.97 -27.38 -5.67
CA ASP A 174 -10.69 -26.83 -6.08
C ASP A 174 -9.72 -27.96 -6.49
N PRO A 175 -9.32 -28.07 -7.77
CA PRO A 175 -8.41 -29.12 -8.22
C PRO A 175 -6.97 -28.99 -7.72
N LEU A 176 -6.59 -27.84 -7.14
CA LEU A 176 -5.27 -27.61 -6.57
C LEU A 176 -5.16 -28.07 -5.12
N GLU A 177 -6.30 -28.23 -4.44
CA GLU A 177 -6.37 -28.77 -3.09
C GLU A 177 -6.64 -30.29 -3.11
N PRO A 178 -6.19 -31.05 -2.09
CA PRO A 178 -6.50 -32.47 -1.98
C PRO A 178 -8.02 -32.71 -1.88
N PHE A 179 -8.51 -33.76 -2.53
CA PHE A 179 -9.90 -34.22 -2.40
C PHE A 179 -9.96 -35.74 -2.44
N ARG A 180 -11.05 -36.32 -1.90
CA ARG A 180 -11.26 -37.76 -1.83
C ARG A 180 -12.42 -38.17 -2.74
N VAL A 181 -12.22 -39.21 -3.54
CA VAL A 181 -13.28 -39.84 -4.34
C VAL A 181 -13.67 -41.15 -3.70
N GLU A 182 -14.91 -41.24 -3.24
CA GLU A 182 -15.46 -42.44 -2.61
C GLU A 182 -16.44 -43.14 -3.56
N VAL A 183 -16.28 -44.45 -3.71
CA VAL A 183 -17.25 -45.30 -4.40
C VAL A 183 -17.91 -46.21 -3.36
N ARG A 184 -19.22 -46.06 -3.19
CA ARG A 184 -20.02 -46.80 -2.22
C ARG A 184 -20.83 -47.89 -2.90
N ALA A 185 -20.61 -49.13 -2.48
CA ALA A 185 -21.38 -50.31 -2.86
C ALA A 185 -22.39 -50.63 -1.77
N THR A 186 -23.68 -50.38 -2.01
CA THR A 186 -24.77 -50.72 -1.09
C THR A 186 -25.46 -52.02 -1.54
N ARG A 187 -25.92 -52.82 -0.57
CA ARG A 187 -26.79 -53.98 -0.81
C ARG A 187 -27.92 -54.04 0.22
N PRO A 188 -29.14 -54.45 -0.19
CA PRO A 188 -30.23 -54.69 0.74
C PRO A 188 -29.88 -55.77 1.76
N ALA A 189 -30.34 -55.59 3.00
CA ALA A 189 -30.18 -56.51 4.12
C ALA A 189 -31.50 -56.59 4.92
N PRO A 190 -31.77 -57.68 5.68
CA PRO A 190 -32.96 -57.78 6.51
C PRO A 190 -33.12 -56.63 7.53
N ALA A 191 -32.02 -56.02 7.97
CA ALA A 191 -31.98 -54.91 8.91
C ALA A 191 -31.78 -53.52 8.26
N GLY A 192 -31.97 -53.40 6.94
CA GLY A 192 -31.81 -52.14 6.19
C GLY A 192 -30.88 -52.30 4.99
N GLU A 193 -29.83 -51.47 4.91
CA GLU A 193 -28.79 -51.59 3.88
C GLU A 193 -27.42 -51.75 4.52
N VAL A 194 -26.60 -52.64 3.95
CA VAL A 194 -25.18 -52.75 4.26
C VAL A 194 -24.38 -52.10 3.13
N ALA A 195 -23.23 -51.51 3.47
CA ALA A 195 -22.40 -50.81 2.50
C ALA A 195 -20.92 -51.12 2.69
N ALA A 196 -20.22 -51.26 1.57
CA ALA A 196 -18.76 -51.21 1.49
C ALA A 196 -18.36 -49.95 0.72
N SER A 197 -17.28 -49.29 1.12
CA SER A 197 -16.75 -48.13 0.40
C SER A 197 -15.27 -48.32 0.08
N VAL A 198 -14.87 -47.80 -1.07
CA VAL A 198 -13.45 -47.62 -1.43
C VAL A 198 -13.23 -46.13 -1.69
N GLY A 199 -12.19 -45.56 -1.09
CA GLY A 199 -11.87 -44.14 -1.21
C GLY A 199 -10.49 -43.96 -1.80
N ALA A 200 -10.35 -43.08 -2.79
CA ALA A 200 -9.08 -42.63 -3.34
C ALA A 200 -8.83 -41.17 -2.92
N ASP A 201 -7.79 -40.94 -2.12
CA ASP A 201 -7.33 -39.59 -1.78
C ASP A 201 -6.44 -39.08 -2.92
N TYR A 202 -6.87 -38.02 -3.61
CA TYR A 202 -6.18 -37.46 -4.76
C TYR A 202 -5.65 -36.06 -4.48
N ARG A 203 -4.42 -35.80 -4.91
CA ARG A 203 -3.81 -34.47 -4.95
C ARG A 203 -3.13 -34.30 -6.29
N LEU A 204 -3.44 -33.23 -7.02
CA LEU A 204 -2.77 -32.93 -8.28
C LEU A 204 -1.25 -32.79 -8.05
N PRO A 205 -0.40 -33.60 -8.71
CA PRO A 205 1.05 -33.53 -8.54
C PRO A 205 1.62 -32.16 -8.92
N ASP A 206 2.65 -31.72 -8.21
CA ASP A 206 3.26 -30.38 -8.42
C ASP A 206 3.82 -30.20 -9.83
N ALA A 207 4.22 -31.30 -10.51
CA ALA A 207 4.66 -31.29 -11.90
C ALA A 207 3.58 -30.81 -12.89
N TYR A 208 2.31 -30.87 -12.51
CA TYR A 208 1.17 -30.39 -13.32
C TYR A 208 0.57 -29.08 -12.78
N ARG A 209 1.26 -28.41 -11.84
CA ARG A 209 0.86 -27.10 -11.31
C ARG A 209 1.70 -26.01 -11.95
N LEU A 210 1.06 -24.93 -12.36
CA LEU A 210 1.76 -23.72 -12.75
C LEU A 210 2.32 -23.04 -11.49
N ALA A 211 3.56 -22.57 -11.58
CA ALA A 211 4.17 -21.81 -10.51
C ALA A 211 3.27 -20.61 -10.15
N PRO A 212 3.01 -20.33 -8.85
CA PRO A 212 2.32 -19.12 -8.47
C PRO A 212 3.13 -17.92 -8.96
N VAL A 213 2.47 -16.95 -9.62
CA VAL A 213 3.12 -15.69 -9.96
C VAL A 213 3.45 -15.00 -8.65
N ALA A 214 4.73 -14.70 -8.46
CA ALA A 214 5.17 -13.88 -7.34
C ALA A 214 4.35 -12.58 -7.37
N GLU A 215 3.68 -12.27 -6.25
CA GLU A 215 2.95 -11.01 -6.15
C GLU A 215 3.90 -9.87 -6.51
N PRO A 216 3.49 -8.94 -7.40
CA PRO A 216 4.33 -7.82 -7.77
C PRO A 216 4.74 -7.08 -6.48
N GLU A 217 6.05 -6.82 -6.34
CA GLU A 217 6.56 -6.10 -5.18
C GLU A 217 5.76 -4.81 -4.97
N ALA A 218 5.48 -4.47 -3.71
CA ALA A 218 4.68 -3.30 -3.42
C ALA A 218 5.34 -2.06 -4.02
N LEU A 219 4.64 -1.35 -4.92
CA LEU A 219 5.15 -0.23 -5.72
C LEU A 219 5.97 0.81 -4.92
N TRP A 220 5.61 1.06 -3.67
CA TRP A 220 6.35 1.99 -2.82
C TRP A 220 7.79 1.52 -2.57
N ARG A 221 8.06 0.22 -2.47
CA ARG A 221 9.43 -0.31 -2.28
C ARG A 221 10.32 -0.02 -3.48
N GLU A 222 9.77 -0.23 -4.69
CA GLU A 222 10.47 0.09 -5.94
C GLU A 222 10.80 1.59 -6.01
N ILE A 223 9.83 2.46 -5.70
CA ILE A 223 10.03 3.92 -5.72
C ILE A 223 11.07 4.36 -4.68
N TRP A 224 11.09 3.76 -3.49
CA TRP A 224 12.09 4.07 -2.46
C TRP A 224 13.49 3.61 -2.85
N ALA A 225 13.61 2.45 -3.50
CA ALA A 225 14.88 1.96 -4.02
C ALA A 225 15.41 2.87 -5.14
N GLU A 226 14.54 3.33 -6.04
CA GLU A 226 14.87 4.28 -7.10
C GLU A 226 15.30 5.63 -6.51
N LYS A 227 14.53 6.19 -5.57
CA LYS A 227 14.76 7.52 -4.98
C LYS A 227 15.66 7.52 -3.74
N ARG A 228 16.58 6.56 -3.65
CA ARG A 228 17.46 6.39 -2.48
C ARG A 228 18.37 7.59 -2.23
N VAL A 229 18.82 8.27 -3.30
CA VAL A 229 19.75 9.39 -3.21
C VAL A 229 19.03 10.63 -2.69
N GLU A 230 17.84 10.92 -3.24
CA GLU A 230 16.97 12.01 -2.81
C GLU A 230 16.56 11.84 -1.34
N THR A 231 16.18 10.61 -0.98
CA THR A 231 15.85 10.23 0.41
C THR A 231 17.06 10.48 1.32
N GLY A 232 18.26 10.04 0.92
CA GLY A 232 19.49 10.26 1.67
C GLY A 232 19.82 11.74 1.88
N ILE A 233 19.64 12.58 0.85
CA ILE A 233 19.83 14.03 0.95
C ILE A 233 18.86 14.64 1.97
N VAL A 234 17.57 14.29 1.90
CA VAL A 234 16.55 14.82 2.82
C VAL A 234 16.86 14.39 4.25
N VAL A 235 17.18 13.11 4.49
CA VAL A 235 17.57 12.61 5.82
C VAL A 235 18.77 13.38 6.37
N ALA A 236 19.80 13.63 5.55
CA ALA A 236 20.96 14.42 5.95
C ALA A 236 20.57 15.87 6.30
N MET A 237 19.72 16.52 5.49
CA MET A 237 19.21 17.86 5.78
C MET A 237 18.42 17.93 7.09
N LEU A 238 17.57 16.94 7.36
CA LEU A 238 16.79 16.83 8.59
C LEU A 238 17.69 16.58 9.82
N ALA A 239 18.74 15.76 9.67
CA ALA A 239 19.73 15.53 10.72
C ALA A 239 20.51 16.82 11.05
N VAL A 240 20.95 17.56 10.03
CA VAL A 240 21.62 18.86 10.21
C VAL A 240 20.70 19.87 10.89
N LEU A 241 19.43 19.96 10.49
CA LEU A 241 18.47 20.84 11.15
C LEU A 241 18.27 20.49 12.62
N THR A 242 18.09 19.20 12.91
CA THR A 242 17.99 18.69 14.27
C THR A 242 19.21 19.13 15.10
N LEU A 243 20.43 18.93 14.58
CA LEU A 243 21.66 19.38 15.24
C LEU A 243 21.67 20.89 15.50
N ILE A 244 21.25 21.71 14.54
CA ILE A 244 21.15 23.18 14.69
C ILE A 244 20.18 23.55 15.82
N LEU A 245 19.01 22.88 15.90
CA LEU A 245 18.00 23.16 16.93
C LEU A 245 18.45 22.72 18.33
N PHE A 246 19.15 21.59 18.45
CA PHE A 246 19.75 21.16 19.72
C PHE A 246 20.91 22.09 20.14
N ALA A 247 21.74 22.54 19.20
CA ALA A 247 22.84 23.46 19.44
C ALA A 247 22.41 24.95 19.50
N GLN A 248 21.11 25.25 19.57
CA GLN A 248 20.61 26.62 19.43
C GLN A 248 21.19 27.62 20.44
N GLU A 249 21.45 27.20 21.69
CA GLU A 249 22.02 28.09 22.72
C GLU A 249 23.44 28.51 22.39
N TRP A 250 24.23 27.60 21.85
CA TRP A 250 25.60 27.86 21.44
C TRP A 250 25.64 28.72 20.17
N ILE A 251 24.79 28.40 19.18
CA ILE A 251 24.71 29.13 17.92
C ILE A 251 24.23 30.58 18.14
N THR A 252 23.20 30.78 18.97
CA THR A 252 22.59 32.11 19.16
C THR A 252 23.45 33.09 19.95
N ARG A 253 24.45 32.61 20.70
CA ARG A 253 25.48 33.46 21.34
C ARG A 253 26.46 34.07 20.35
N ARG A 254 26.52 33.56 19.11
CA ARG A 254 27.44 34.01 18.05
C ARG A 254 26.62 34.54 16.86
N PRO A 255 26.25 35.84 16.83
CA PRO A 255 25.33 36.39 15.84
C PRO A 255 25.72 36.13 14.37
N LYS A 256 27.02 36.22 14.05
CA LYS A 256 27.54 35.93 12.70
C LYS A 256 27.36 34.46 12.31
N LEU A 257 27.64 33.54 13.25
CA LEU A 257 27.48 32.10 13.02
C LEU A 257 26.00 31.73 12.83
N TRP A 258 25.10 32.30 13.64
CA TRP A 258 23.67 32.13 13.45
C TRP A 258 23.20 32.62 12.08
N LEU A 259 23.64 33.82 11.66
CA LEU A 259 23.21 34.38 10.37
C LEU A 259 23.71 33.51 9.20
N LEU A 260 24.98 33.08 9.23
CA LEU A 260 25.57 32.22 8.20
C LEU A 260 24.90 30.85 8.15
N SER A 261 24.73 30.18 9.30
CA SER A 261 24.06 28.88 9.37
C SER A 261 22.60 28.96 8.91
N ARG A 262 21.88 30.00 9.31
CA ARG A 262 20.49 30.23 8.88
C ARG A 262 20.40 30.49 7.38
N ALA A 263 21.18 31.45 6.86
CA ALA A 263 21.15 31.78 5.44
C ALA A 263 21.60 30.60 4.57
N GLY A 264 22.64 29.87 5.00
CA GLY A 264 23.10 28.65 4.35
C GLY A 264 22.03 27.57 4.32
N PHE A 265 21.41 27.25 5.46
CA PHE A 265 20.35 26.26 5.51
C PHE A 265 19.15 26.66 4.66
N LEU A 266 18.70 27.92 4.71
CA LEU A 266 17.61 28.41 3.88
C LEU A 266 17.94 28.34 2.37
N ALA A 267 19.19 28.62 1.99
CA ALA A 267 19.63 28.44 0.61
C ALA A 267 19.57 26.96 0.21
N THR A 268 20.08 26.04 1.04
CA THR A 268 19.96 24.60 0.80
C THR A 268 18.50 24.16 0.67
N THR A 269 17.61 24.62 1.56
CA THR A 269 16.17 24.37 1.48
C THR A 269 15.58 24.87 0.16
N LEU A 270 15.94 26.07 -0.30
CA LEU A 270 15.40 26.62 -1.54
C LEU A 270 15.90 25.86 -2.78
N PHE A 271 17.22 25.72 -2.91
CA PHE A 271 17.84 25.18 -4.12
C PHE A 271 17.80 23.65 -4.20
N VAL A 272 18.09 22.97 -3.09
CA VAL A 272 18.15 21.50 -3.06
C VAL A 272 16.76 20.92 -2.81
N LEU A 273 16.14 21.26 -1.68
CA LEU A 273 14.84 20.67 -1.33
C LEU A 273 13.72 21.19 -2.24
N GLY A 274 13.67 22.50 -2.48
CA GLY A 274 12.66 23.14 -3.32
C GLY A 274 12.84 22.85 -4.81
N TRP A 275 13.79 23.53 -5.46
CA TRP A 275 13.96 23.42 -6.92
C TRP A 275 14.57 22.10 -7.40
N GLY A 276 15.39 21.44 -6.58
CA GLY A 276 15.96 20.14 -6.90
C GLY A 276 14.98 18.99 -6.71
N LEU A 277 14.52 18.77 -5.48
CA LEU A 277 13.75 17.59 -5.07
C LEU A 277 12.22 17.79 -5.10
N ASN A 278 11.73 19.01 -5.33
CA ASN A 278 10.30 19.36 -5.22
C ASN A 278 9.68 19.03 -3.84
N GLY A 279 10.48 19.03 -2.77
CA GLY A 279 10.07 18.75 -1.40
C GLY A 279 9.31 19.91 -0.77
N GLN A 280 8.08 20.16 -1.22
CA GLN A 280 7.23 21.25 -0.74
C GLN A 280 5.89 20.69 -0.25
N LEU A 281 5.62 20.88 1.05
CA LEU A 281 4.29 20.66 1.62
C LEU A 281 3.33 21.77 1.19
N SER A 282 2.05 21.43 1.08
CA SER A 282 0.92 22.18 0.52
C SER A 282 -0.35 21.79 1.27
N VAL A 283 -1.34 22.69 1.28
CA VAL A 283 -2.66 22.41 1.85
C VAL A 283 -3.34 21.20 1.21
N VAL A 284 -3.03 20.88 -0.05
CA VAL A 284 -3.59 19.72 -0.75
C VAL A 284 -3.25 18.42 -0.04
N GLN A 285 -2.03 18.27 0.50
CA GLN A 285 -1.67 17.06 1.23
C GLN A 285 -2.37 16.97 2.58
N VAL A 286 -2.65 18.11 3.23
CA VAL A 286 -3.47 18.15 4.45
C VAL A 286 -4.89 17.64 4.14
N ILE A 287 -5.49 18.14 3.07
CA ILE A 287 -6.82 17.73 2.61
C ILE A 287 -6.83 16.23 2.26
N ALA A 288 -5.83 15.76 1.51
CA ALA A 288 -5.69 14.35 1.15
C ALA A 288 -5.55 13.45 2.38
N PHE A 289 -4.78 13.88 3.39
CA PHE A 289 -4.64 13.16 4.65
C PHE A 289 -5.96 13.08 5.42
N VAL A 290 -6.68 14.21 5.56
CA VAL A 290 -7.99 14.25 6.23
C VAL A 290 -9.00 13.36 5.51
N HIS A 291 -9.05 13.40 4.18
CA HIS A 291 -9.94 12.55 3.40
C HIS A 291 -9.59 11.06 3.56
N SER A 292 -8.29 10.70 3.52
CA SER A 292 -7.85 9.32 3.72
C SER A 292 -8.21 8.77 5.09
N LEU A 293 -8.18 9.59 6.15
CA LEU A 293 -8.63 9.18 7.48
C LEU A 293 -10.13 8.85 7.52
N LEU A 294 -10.94 9.50 6.67
CA LEU A 294 -12.40 9.33 6.66
C LEU A 294 -12.86 8.20 5.74
N THR A 295 -12.17 7.94 4.62
CA THR A 295 -12.58 6.94 3.62
C THR A 295 -11.88 5.58 3.74
N GLY A 296 -10.99 5.42 4.71
CA GLY A 296 -10.16 4.23 4.88
C GLY A 296 -8.68 4.58 4.73
N PHE A 297 -7.96 4.55 5.83
CA PHE A 297 -6.57 4.97 5.91
C PHE A 297 -5.63 3.88 5.39
N ARG A 298 -4.77 4.24 4.42
CA ARG A 298 -3.82 3.33 3.76
C ARG A 298 -2.44 3.98 3.71
N TRP A 299 -1.47 3.39 4.40
CA TRP A 299 -0.10 3.90 4.46
C TRP A 299 0.60 3.89 3.10
N GLU A 300 0.23 2.95 2.23
CA GLU A 300 0.87 2.76 0.93
C GLU A 300 0.75 4.00 0.05
N THR A 301 -0.39 4.71 0.11
CA THR A 301 -0.63 5.94 -0.67
C THR A 301 0.35 7.05 -0.30
N PHE A 302 0.73 7.16 0.97
CA PHE A 302 1.66 8.19 1.45
C PHE A 302 3.13 7.81 1.23
N LEU A 303 3.44 6.50 1.21
CA LEU A 303 4.78 5.98 0.99
C LEU A 303 5.24 6.12 -0.47
N ILE A 304 4.34 6.36 -1.43
CA ILE A 304 4.68 6.58 -2.84
C ILE A 304 5.59 7.81 -3.04
N GLU A 305 5.51 8.83 -2.17
CA GLU A 305 6.34 10.03 -2.26
C GLU A 305 7.33 10.12 -1.07
N PRO A 306 8.52 9.49 -1.15
CA PRO A 306 9.43 9.36 0.00
C PRO A 306 9.88 10.70 0.61
N VAL A 307 10.18 11.69 -0.24
CA VAL A 307 10.60 13.04 0.19
C VAL A 307 9.49 13.72 0.99
N ILE A 308 8.26 13.72 0.47
CA ILE A 308 7.12 14.37 1.12
C ILE A 308 6.74 13.63 2.40
N PHE A 309 6.79 12.29 2.39
CA PHE A 309 6.58 11.45 3.57
C PHE A 309 7.56 11.82 4.69
N LEU A 310 8.87 11.87 4.41
CA LEU A 310 9.89 12.25 5.40
C LEU A 310 9.67 13.66 5.95
N LEU A 311 9.33 14.63 5.09
CA LEU A 311 9.03 15.99 5.52
C LEU A 311 7.79 16.06 6.41
N TRP A 312 6.74 15.31 6.09
CA TRP A 312 5.53 15.24 6.91
C TRP A 312 5.79 14.56 8.26
N SER A 313 6.48 13.42 8.27
CA SER A 313 6.86 12.72 9.50
C SER A 313 7.72 13.61 10.40
N PHE A 314 8.72 14.30 9.83
CA PHE A 314 9.54 15.22 10.59
C PHE A 314 8.77 16.46 11.04
N THR A 315 7.84 16.98 10.24
CA THR A 315 7.00 18.12 10.64
C THR A 315 6.07 17.74 11.79
N ALA A 316 5.44 16.56 11.73
CA ALA A 316 4.61 16.05 12.81
C ALA A 316 5.40 15.87 14.11
N LEU A 317 6.60 15.27 14.04
CA LEU A 317 7.50 15.14 15.18
C LEU A 317 7.96 16.52 15.69
N GLY A 318 8.35 17.41 14.78
CA GLY A 318 8.78 18.77 15.09
C GLY A 318 7.70 19.59 15.78
N MET A 319 6.43 19.39 15.41
CA MET A 319 5.28 20.02 16.06
C MET A 319 5.14 19.60 17.52
N LEU A 320 5.37 18.32 17.83
CA LEU A 320 5.32 17.80 19.19
C LEU A 320 6.41 18.42 20.09
N PHE A 321 7.63 18.55 19.58
CA PHE A 321 8.79 18.98 20.38
C PHE A 321 9.05 20.50 20.35
N TRP A 322 8.95 21.16 19.19
CA TRP A 322 9.31 22.57 18.97
C TRP A 322 8.15 23.43 18.45
N GLY A 323 6.99 22.82 18.16
CA GLY A 323 5.85 23.48 17.53
C GLY A 323 5.99 23.61 16.00
N ARG A 324 5.03 24.30 15.37
CA ARG A 324 4.95 24.48 13.90
C ARG A 324 6.15 25.18 13.25
N GLY A 325 6.98 25.85 14.05
CA GLY A 325 7.98 26.80 13.57
C GLY A 325 9.12 26.15 12.80
N VAL A 326 9.38 24.86 13.05
CA VAL A 326 10.46 24.11 12.39
C VAL A 326 10.24 24.04 10.88
N TYR A 327 9.07 23.59 10.43
CA TYR A 327 8.79 23.49 9.00
C TYR A 327 8.71 24.87 8.33
N CYS A 328 7.81 25.74 8.80
CA CYS A 328 7.61 27.05 8.18
C CYS A 328 8.84 27.96 8.25
N GLY A 329 9.70 27.78 9.25
CA GLY A 329 10.88 28.60 9.50
C GLY A 329 12.16 28.15 8.81
N TRP A 330 12.32 26.84 8.57
CA TRP A 330 13.57 26.22 8.10
C TRP A 330 13.39 25.36 6.85
N LEU A 331 12.36 24.49 6.82
CA LEU A 331 12.19 23.50 5.76
C LEU A 331 11.30 23.95 4.59
N CYS A 332 10.47 24.98 4.75
CA CYS A 332 9.60 25.45 3.68
C CYS A 332 10.40 26.22 2.60
N PRO A 333 10.52 25.72 1.36
CA PRO A 333 11.25 26.41 0.28
C PRO A 333 10.71 27.80 -0.04
N PHE A 334 9.39 27.97 -0.10
CA PHE A 334 8.79 29.29 -0.35
C PHE A 334 9.00 30.28 0.82
N GLY A 335 9.08 29.77 2.06
CA GLY A 335 9.44 30.57 3.22
C GLY A 335 10.91 31.02 3.18
N ALA A 336 11.80 30.11 2.75
CA ALA A 336 13.21 30.40 2.53
C ALA A 336 13.41 31.46 1.43
N LEU A 337 12.71 31.33 0.30
CA LEU A 337 12.74 32.32 -0.78
C LEU A 337 12.38 33.72 -0.30
N GLN A 338 11.26 33.88 0.42
CA GLN A 338 10.84 35.18 0.94
C GLN A 338 11.86 35.78 1.92
N GLU A 339 12.46 34.95 2.78
CA GLU A 339 13.42 35.43 3.77
C GLU A 339 14.78 35.80 3.14
N LEU A 340 15.28 35.00 2.19
CA LEU A 340 16.50 35.31 1.46
C LEU A 340 16.34 36.57 0.59
N LEU A 341 15.20 36.71 -0.09
CA LEU A 341 14.86 37.93 -0.85
C LEU A 341 14.78 39.15 0.06
N ASN A 342 14.17 39.03 1.24
CA ASN A 342 14.09 40.14 2.19
C ASN A 342 15.46 40.51 2.78
N LEU A 343 16.33 39.52 3.04
CA LEU A 343 17.72 39.76 3.45
C LEU A 343 18.49 40.52 2.36
N ALA A 344 18.32 40.15 1.09
CA ALA A 344 18.89 40.87 -0.04
C ALA A 344 18.32 42.30 -0.14
N ALA A 345 17.00 42.47 -0.01
CA ALA A 345 16.33 43.76 -0.04
C ALA A 345 16.85 44.72 1.03
N ARG A 346 17.04 44.23 2.26
CA ARG A 346 17.63 45.02 3.35
C ARG A 346 19.07 45.44 3.07
N ARG A 347 19.84 44.57 2.42
CA ARG A 347 21.21 44.87 2.01
C ARG A 347 21.28 45.91 0.89
N LEU A 348 20.24 45.97 0.06
CA LEU A 348 20.04 47.00 -0.98
C LEU A 348 19.39 48.29 -0.44
N GLY A 349 19.13 48.38 0.87
CA GLY A 349 18.59 49.59 1.51
C GLY A 349 17.06 49.74 1.46
N VAL A 350 16.31 48.69 1.10
CA VAL A 350 14.83 48.73 1.10
C VAL A 350 14.31 48.91 2.53
N LYS A 351 13.57 50.01 2.76
CA LYS A 351 12.95 50.31 4.04
C LYS A 351 11.90 49.25 4.40
N GLN A 352 12.04 48.68 5.59
CA GLN A 352 11.12 47.66 6.11
C GLN A 352 9.93 48.34 6.77
N LEU A 353 8.72 47.91 6.43
CA LEU A 353 7.50 48.44 7.02
C LEU A 353 7.15 47.70 8.31
N ALA A 354 7.21 48.39 9.44
CA ALA A 354 6.75 47.88 10.72
C ALA A 354 5.22 48.07 10.80
N VAL A 355 4.49 46.97 10.75
CA VAL A 355 3.03 46.99 10.82
C VAL A 355 2.60 46.89 12.30
N PRO A 356 1.57 47.63 12.76
CA PRO A 356 1.13 47.59 14.15
C PRO A 356 0.58 46.22 14.55
N GLN A 357 0.81 45.81 15.81
CA GLN A 357 0.40 44.50 16.32
C GLN A 357 -1.11 44.23 16.19
N ALA A 358 -1.95 45.24 16.46
CA ALA A 358 -3.41 45.10 16.33
C ALA A 358 -3.83 44.77 14.88
N LEU A 359 -3.12 45.31 13.89
CA LEU A 359 -3.37 44.98 12.48
C LEU A 359 -2.88 43.58 12.13
N HIS A 360 -1.74 43.15 12.72
CA HIS A 360 -1.25 41.78 12.56
C HIS A 360 -2.24 40.73 13.02
N GLU A 361 -2.82 40.91 14.19
CA GLU A 361 -3.81 39.97 14.75
C GLU A 361 -5.05 39.84 13.86
N ARG A 362 -5.53 40.95 13.29
CA ARG A 362 -6.65 40.95 12.34
C ARG A 362 -6.30 40.28 11.02
N LEU A 363 -5.14 40.60 10.45
CA LEU A 363 -4.71 40.04 9.16
C LEU A 363 -4.35 38.55 9.25
N TRP A 364 -3.97 38.03 10.42
CA TRP A 364 -3.77 36.60 10.60
C TRP A 364 -5.04 35.80 10.39
N VAL A 365 -6.22 36.35 10.69
CA VAL A 365 -7.51 35.66 10.51
C VAL A 365 -7.69 35.21 9.06
N ILE A 366 -7.20 35.99 8.08
CA ILE A 366 -7.35 35.72 6.65
C ILE A 366 -6.87 34.32 6.28
N LYS A 367 -5.64 33.92 6.66
CA LYS A 367 -5.14 32.57 6.34
C LYS A 367 -5.92 31.45 7.03
N TYR A 368 -6.47 31.69 8.23
CA TYR A 368 -7.30 30.70 8.92
C TYR A 368 -8.65 30.55 8.22
N THR A 369 -9.27 31.66 7.81
CA THR A 369 -10.49 31.65 7.00
C THR A 369 -10.27 30.96 5.66
N LEU A 370 -9.16 31.22 4.97
CA LEU A 370 -8.80 30.52 3.73
C LEU A 370 -8.64 29.02 3.93
N PHE A 371 -7.97 28.59 5.01
CA PHE A 371 -7.81 27.17 5.33
C PHE A 371 -9.14 26.48 5.64
N VAL A 372 -9.98 27.07 6.48
CA VAL A 372 -11.30 26.52 6.81
C VAL A 372 -12.19 26.48 5.57
N GLY A 373 -12.17 27.52 4.74
CA GLY A 373 -12.90 27.56 3.47
C GLY A 373 -12.47 26.46 2.50
N LEU A 374 -11.15 26.27 2.34
CA LEU A 374 -10.59 25.18 1.53
C LEU A 374 -11.01 23.80 2.03
N LEU A 375 -10.93 23.59 3.34
CA LEU A 375 -11.33 22.33 3.96
C LEU A 375 -12.83 22.07 3.78
N ALA A 376 -13.69 23.07 4.03
CA ALA A 376 -15.13 22.96 3.82
C ALA A 376 -15.47 22.67 2.36
N LEU A 377 -14.83 23.37 1.41
CA LEU A 377 -15.02 23.15 -0.02
C LEU A 377 -14.57 21.76 -0.46
N SER A 378 -13.51 21.20 0.14
CA SER A 378 -13.03 19.86 -0.18
C SER A 378 -14.03 18.75 0.11
N PHE A 379 -14.93 18.97 1.09
CA PHE A 379 -16.03 18.05 1.38
C PHE A 379 -17.19 18.18 0.39
N TYR A 380 -17.36 19.35 -0.23
CA TYR A 380 -18.41 19.59 -1.22
C TYR A 380 -17.97 19.14 -2.62
N SER A 381 -16.77 19.55 -3.04
CA SER A 381 -16.23 19.30 -4.37
C SER A 381 -14.71 19.28 -4.31
N MET A 382 -14.13 18.08 -4.50
CA MET A 382 -12.68 17.91 -4.54
C MET A 382 -12.06 18.75 -5.68
N ARG A 383 -12.74 18.82 -6.84
CA ARG A 383 -12.28 19.63 -7.98
C ARG A 383 -12.13 21.10 -7.62
N ASP A 384 -13.14 21.69 -6.98
CA ASP A 384 -13.13 23.12 -6.66
C ASP A 384 -12.11 23.43 -5.56
N ALA A 385 -11.92 22.53 -4.61
CA ALA A 385 -10.88 22.64 -3.60
C ALA A 385 -9.47 22.62 -4.23
N LEU A 386 -9.22 21.78 -5.24
CA LEU A 386 -7.95 21.78 -5.98
C LEU A 386 -7.73 23.07 -6.78
N VAL A 387 -8.77 23.65 -7.39
CA VAL A 387 -8.67 24.94 -8.07
C VAL A 387 -8.39 26.07 -7.08
N MET A 388 -9.09 26.10 -5.95
CA MET A 388 -8.86 27.10 -4.91
C MET A 388 -7.48 26.93 -4.25
N ALA A 389 -6.96 25.70 -4.15
CA ALA A 389 -5.62 25.44 -3.65
C ALA A 389 -4.52 26.03 -4.55
N GLU A 390 -4.83 26.43 -5.79
CA GLU A 390 -3.90 27.22 -6.62
C GLU A 390 -3.62 28.62 -6.08
N ALA A 391 -4.38 29.08 -5.07
CA ALA A 391 -4.02 30.23 -4.25
C ALA A 391 -2.68 30.04 -3.52
N GLU A 392 -2.20 28.80 -3.40
CA GLU A 392 -0.84 28.54 -2.94
C GLU A 392 0.18 28.82 -4.06
N PRO A 393 1.11 29.78 -3.86
CA PRO A 393 2.12 30.11 -4.85
C PRO A 393 3.17 29.00 -5.01
N PHE A 394 3.10 27.93 -4.20
CA PHE A 394 4.08 26.85 -4.11
C PHE A 394 4.29 26.12 -5.43
N LYS A 395 3.20 25.72 -6.10
CA LYS A 395 3.26 25.02 -7.39
C LYS A 395 3.94 25.89 -8.44
N THR A 396 3.61 27.18 -8.49
CA THR A 396 4.15 28.11 -9.48
C THR A 396 5.61 28.49 -9.17
N ALA A 397 5.91 28.84 -7.92
CA ALA A 397 7.21 29.38 -7.51
C ALA A 397 8.29 28.31 -7.35
N ILE A 398 7.92 27.14 -6.80
CA ILE A 398 8.85 26.08 -6.43
C ILE A 398 8.75 24.95 -7.45
N SER A 399 7.61 24.27 -7.53
CA SER A 399 7.48 23.04 -8.33
C SER A 399 7.66 23.27 -9.84
N LEU A 400 7.11 24.37 -10.37
CA LEU A 400 7.22 24.76 -11.77
C LEU A 400 8.32 25.80 -12.03
N ARG A 401 9.08 26.22 -11.02
CA ARG A 401 10.23 27.13 -11.18
C ARG A 401 9.90 28.41 -11.96
N MET A 402 8.73 29.01 -11.69
CA MET A 402 8.18 30.18 -12.39
C MET A 402 7.82 29.96 -13.88
N TRP A 403 7.87 28.72 -14.37
CA TRP A 403 7.47 28.35 -15.72
C TRP A 403 5.99 27.96 -15.76
N ARG A 404 5.11 28.95 -15.67
CA ARG A 404 3.64 28.79 -15.74
C ARG A 404 3.00 29.96 -16.50
N ALA A 405 1.72 29.83 -16.86
CA ALA A 405 0.94 30.91 -17.47
C ALA A 405 1.07 32.23 -16.67
N TRP A 406 1.13 33.34 -17.40
CA TRP A 406 1.50 34.66 -16.88
C TRP A 406 0.68 35.14 -15.67
N PRO A 407 -0.65 34.88 -15.51
CA PRO A 407 -1.38 35.38 -14.35
C PRO A 407 -0.87 34.78 -13.04
N PHE A 408 -0.48 33.50 -13.04
CA PHE A 408 0.06 32.84 -11.87
C PHE A 408 1.45 33.37 -11.51
N VAL A 409 2.28 33.63 -12.51
CA VAL A 409 3.62 34.19 -12.29
C VAL A 409 3.53 35.62 -11.76
N LEU A 410 2.64 36.44 -12.33
CA LEU A 410 2.36 37.80 -11.85
C LEU A 410 1.89 37.78 -10.39
N TYR A 411 0.97 36.87 -10.04
CA TYR A 411 0.51 36.70 -8.66
C TYR A 411 1.68 36.43 -7.70
N VAL A 412 2.58 35.51 -8.05
CA VAL A 412 3.76 35.22 -7.21
C VAL A 412 4.68 36.44 -7.10
N ILE A 413 4.94 37.15 -8.21
CA ILE A 413 5.79 38.34 -8.21
C ILE A 413 5.21 39.43 -7.31
N VAL A 414 3.91 39.66 -7.33
CA VAL A 414 3.23 40.63 -6.45
C VAL A 414 3.41 40.25 -4.98
N LEU A 415 3.23 38.97 -4.64
CA LEU A 415 3.43 38.48 -3.27
C LEU A 415 4.89 38.62 -2.80
N LEU A 416 5.85 38.28 -3.66
CA LEU A 416 7.28 38.42 -3.35
C LEU A 416 7.67 39.90 -3.25
N GLY A 417 7.11 40.76 -4.09
CA GLY A 417 7.27 42.22 -4.04
C GLY A 417 6.80 42.80 -2.72
N ALA A 418 5.60 42.43 -2.25
CA ALA A 418 5.13 42.77 -0.91
C ALA A 418 6.08 42.25 0.19
N GLY A 419 6.66 41.06 -0.03
CA GLY A 419 7.68 40.44 0.81
C GLY A 419 8.99 41.23 0.97
N LEU A 420 9.32 42.12 0.02
CA LEU A 420 10.51 42.98 0.11
C LEU A 420 10.34 44.05 1.19
N PHE A 421 9.12 44.56 1.40
CA PHE A 421 8.79 45.57 2.40
C PHE A 421 8.38 44.95 3.75
N ILE A 422 7.64 43.84 3.70
CA ILE A 422 7.14 43.10 4.87
C ILE A 422 7.73 41.68 4.82
N GLU A 423 8.72 41.40 5.68
CA GLU A 423 9.37 40.08 5.75
C GLU A 423 8.32 38.96 5.87
N ARG A 424 8.38 37.97 4.95
CA ARG A 424 7.48 36.80 4.91
C ARG A 424 5.98 37.12 4.82
N PHE A 425 5.61 38.16 4.05
CA PHE A 425 4.22 38.61 3.85
C PHE A 425 3.21 37.48 3.61
N TYR A 426 3.47 36.59 2.63
CA TYR A 426 2.52 35.53 2.29
C TYR A 426 2.36 34.51 3.43
N CYS A 427 3.48 34.05 4.01
CA CYS A 427 3.46 33.10 5.12
C CYS A 427 2.72 33.65 6.34
N ARG A 428 2.71 34.97 6.50
CA ARG A 428 2.08 35.64 7.63
C ARG A 428 0.57 35.73 7.49
N TYR A 429 0.06 36.09 6.31
CA TYR A 429 -1.32 36.50 6.14
C TYR A 429 -2.17 35.62 5.22
N LEU A 430 -1.58 34.94 4.24
CA LEU A 430 -2.34 34.21 3.22
C LEU A 430 -2.14 32.69 3.23
N CYS A 431 -1.05 32.18 3.81
CA CYS A 431 -0.66 30.77 3.70
C CYS A 431 -1.63 29.79 4.44
N PRO A 432 -2.47 29.01 3.72
CA PRO A 432 -3.46 28.13 4.33
C PRO A 432 -2.83 26.87 4.93
N LEU A 433 -1.81 26.28 4.28
CA LEU A 433 -0.98 25.24 4.90
C LEU A 433 -0.42 25.69 6.26
N GLY A 434 0.02 26.95 6.31
CA GLY A 434 0.50 27.55 7.54
C GLY A 434 -0.57 27.56 8.61
N ALA A 435 -1.82 27.91 8.28
CA ALA A 435 -2.92 27.85 9.24
C ALA A 435 -3.20 26.40 9.72
N GLY A 436 -3.21 25.42 8.82
CA GLY A 436 -3.43 24.01 9.17
C GLY A 436 -2.41 23.46 10.17
N ILE A 437 -1.11 23.69 9.92
CA ILE A 437 -0.02 23.28 10.83
C ILE A 437 -0.04 24.10 12.14
N ALA A 438 -0.72 25.26 12.18
CA ALA A 438 -0.83 26.08 13.40
C ALA A 438 -1.77 25.50 14.46
N ILE A 439 -2.82 24.78 14.04
CA ILE A 439 -3.89 24.34 14.94
C ILE A 439 -3.34 23.47 16.09
N PRO A 440 -2.48 22.45 15.82
CA PRO A 440 -1.92 21.63 16.89
C PRO A 440 -0.71 22.28 17.58
N ALA A 441 -0.25 23.46 17.14
CA ALA A 441 1.00 24.04 17.61
C ALA A 441 1.00 24.41 19.10
N LYS A 442 -0.18 24.57 19.72
CA LYS A 442 -0.32 24.78 21.18
C LYS A 442 -0.10 23.51 22.00
N LEU A 443 -0.18 22.33 21.38
CA LEU A 443 0.00 21.02 22.05
C LEU A 443 1.48 20.62 22.19
N LYS A 444 2.42 21.52 21.88
CA LYS A 444 3.85 21.26 22.06
C LYS A 444 4.16 20.91 23.52
N VAL A 445 5.05 19.94 23.71
CA VAL A 445 5.42 19.44 25.03
C VAL A 445 6.44 20.35 25.72
N PHE A 446 7.32 21.02 24.95
CA PHE A 446 8.44 21.78 25.51
C PHE A 446 8.54 23.22 25.00
N ASP A 447 8.77 24.17 25.91
CA ASP A 447 9.08 25.57 25.60
C ASP A 447 10.59 25.82 25.51
N TRP A 448 11.16 25.53 24.32
CA TRP A 448 12.61 25.68 24.08
C TRP A 448 13.09 27.14 23.95
N LEU A 449 12.19 28.10 23.72
CA LEU A 449 12.56 29.51 23.58
C LEU A 449 12.65 30.19 24.95
N LYS A 450 13.88 30.37 25.44
CA LYS A 450 14.13 31.04 26.72
C LYS A 450 13.70 32.51 26.69
N ARG A 451 13.13 33.00 27.79
CA ARG A 451 12.71 34.39 27.98
C ARG A 451 13.17 34.86 29.35
N ARG A 452 13.62 36.11 29.46
CA ARG A 452 13.91 36.73 30.76
C ARG A 452 12.65 37.43 31.30
N PRO A 453 12.46 37.54 32.62
CA PRO A 453 11.31 38.23 33.22
C PRO A 453 11.16 39.70 32.77
N GLN A 454 12.27 40.36 32.42
CA GLN A 454 12.29 41.75 31.97
C GLN A 454 11.81 41.92 30.50
N CYS A 455 11.73 40.84 29.72
CA CYS A 455 11.36 40.89 28.30
C CYS A 455 9.85 41.15 28.15
N GLY A 456 9.47 42.29 27.55
CA GLY A 456 8.08 42.75 27.38
C GLY A 456 7.65 43.81 28.40
N ARG A 457 8.26 43.82 29.59
CA ARG A 457 7.99 44.83 30.63
C ARG A 457 8.90 46.05 30.49
N GLU A 458 10.21 45.81 30.49
CA GLU A 458 11.23 46.88 30.46
C GLU A 458 11.90 47.01 29.07
N CYS A 459 11.74 46.00 28.22
CA CYS A 459 12.38 45.95 26.92
C CYS A 459 11.44 45.30 25.89
N ARG A 460 11.19 46.03 24.79
CA ARG A 460 10.38 45.59 23.64
C ARG A 460 11.21 45.26 22.40
N LEU A 461 12.52 45.06 22.55
CA LEU A 461 13.41 44.85 21.40
C LEU A 461 13.15 43.53 20.66
N CYS A 462 12.78 42.46 21.37
CA CYS A 462 12.44 41.19 20.73
C CYS A 462 11.12 41.28 19.96
N GLU A 463 10.16 42.07 20.42
CA GLU A 463 8.91 42.37 19.71
C GLU A 463 9.21 43.07 18.38
N THR A 464 9.95 44.19 18.43
CA THR A 464 10.25 44.99 17.23
C THR A 464 11.20 44.30 16.25
N LYS A 465 12.02 43.36 16.70
CA LYS A 465 12.92 42.56 15.85
C LYS A 465 12.30 41.22 15.41
N CYS A 466 11.10 40.88 15.85
CA CYS A 466 10.42 39.66 15.44
C CYS A 466 10.01 39.74 13.97
N THR A 467 10.46 38.78 13.15
CA THR A 467 10.24 38.78 11.69
C THR A 467 8.78 38.64 11.30
N VAL A 468 8.03 37.89 12.11
CA VAL A 468 6.62 37.54 11.87
C VAL A 468 5.69 38.21 12.88
N GLY A 469 6.21 39.07 13.75
CA GLY A 469 5.46 39.72 14.85
C GLY A 469 4.67 38.76 15.73
N ALA A 470 5.25 37.59 16.01
CA ALA A 470 4.65 36.58 16.88
C ALA A 470 4.84 36.90 18.38
N ILE A 471 5.51 38.01 18.73
CA ILE A 471 5.74 38.43 20.10
C ILE A 471 4.85 39.64 20.36
N ASP A 472 4.00 39.57 21.36
CA ASP A 472 3.13 40.68 21.74
C ASP A 472 3.88 41.78 22.54
N PRO A 473 3.28 42.96 22.76
CA PRO A 473 3.89 44.04 23.54
C PRO A 473 4.15 43.70 25.01
N LEU A 474 3.45 42.69 25.56
CA LEU A 474 3.66 42.14 26.91
C LEU A 474 4.82 41.14 26.95
N GLY A 475 5.35 40.75 25.78
CA GLY A 475 6.41 39.79 25.63
C GLY A 475 5.99 38.32 25.51
N ARG A 476 4.72 37.97 25.39
CA ARG A 476 4.35 36.56 25.19
C ARG A 476 4.61 36.16 23.75
N ILE A 477 5.08 34.93 23.54
CA ILE A 477 5.28 34.38 22.19
C ILE A 477 4.01 33.62 21.82
N ASN A 478 3.36 34.01 20.73
CA ASN A 478 2.28 33.24 20.14
C ASN A 478 2.84 32.03 19.38
N ALA A 479 2.64 30.83 19.93
CA ALA A 479 3.11 29.58 19.35
C ALA A 479 2.51 29.27 17.96
N ASN A 480 1.31 29.77 17.67
CA ASN A 480 0.63 29.56 16.40
C ASN A 480 1.23 30.37 15.25
N GLU A 481 2.03 31.39 15.57
CA GLU A 481 2.60 32.34 14.62
C GLU A 481 4.14 32.30 14.59
N CYS A 482 4.77 31.80 15.65
CA CYS A 482 6.23 31.72 15.74
C CYS A 482 6.80 30.75 14.69
N VAL A 483 7.76 31.24 13.90
CA VAL A 483 8.50 30.45 12.88
C VAL A 483 9.85 29.94 13.38
N LEU A 484 10.10 29.95 14.70
CA LEU A 484 11.34 29.45 15.32
C LEU A 484 12.64 29.91 14.60
N CYS A 485 12.70 31.17 14.18
CA CYS A 485 13.87 31.70 13.47
C CYS A 485 15.08 31.96 14.39
N LEU A 486 14.89 31.87 15.71
CA LEU A 486 15.88 32.13 16.77
C LEU A 486 16.45 33.55 16.82
N ARG A 487 15.98 34.49 15.99
CA ARG A 487 16.44 35.90 15.99
C ARG A 487 16.24 36.58 17.35
N CYS A 488 15.15 36.30 18.05
CA CYS A 488 14.91 36.82 19.40
C CYS A 488 15.92 36.26 20.44
N GLN A 489 16.35 35.00 20.30
CA GLN A 489 17.36 34.41 21.16
C GLN A 489 18.73 35.05 20.92
N VAL A 490 19.09 35.35 19.66
CA VAL A 490 20.31 36.09 19.32
C VAL A 490 20.30 37.47 19.98
N VAL A 491 19.22 38.23 19.83
CA VAL A 491 19.08 39.57 20.44
C VAL A 491 19.18 39.51 21.97
N MET A 492 18.64 38.46 22.60
CA MET A 492 18.67 38.29 24.05
C MET A 492 20.04 37.85 24.58
N ASN A 493 20.82 37.11 23.79
CA ASN A 493 22.12 36.58 24.17
C ASN A 493 23.28 37.50 23.77
N ASP A 494 23.04 38.51 22.94
CA ASP A 494 24.03 39.50 22.54
C ASP A 494 24.23 40.57 23.64
N PRO A 495 25.43 40.67 24.25
CA PRO A 495 25.70 41.63 25.33
C PRO A 495 25.74 43.10 24.85
N GLY A 496 26.00 43.34 23.56
CA GLY A 496 26.02 44.69 22.98
C GLY A 496 24.64 45.22 22.64
N ILE A 497 23.69 44.32 22.33
CA ILE A 497 22.33 44.67 21.91
C ILE A 497 21.33 44.59 23.06
N CYS A 498 21.40 43.57 23.93
CA CYS A 498 20.43 43.35 24.98
C CYS A 498 20.56 44.41 26.10
N PRO A 499 19.54 45.28 26.34
CA PRO A 499 19.64 46.33 27.35
C PRO A 499 19.81 45.80 28.78
N VAL A 500 19.32 44.59 29.08
CA VAL A 500 19.47 43.95 30.39
C VAL A 500 20.92 43.51 30.61
N LEU A 501 21.56 42.92 29.60
CA LEU A 501 22.98 42.53 29.69
C LEU A 501 23.88 43.76 29.74
N LYS A 502 23.58 44.78 28.92
CA LYS A 502 24.31 46.05 28.92
C LYS A 502 24.22 46.78 30.27
N ARG A 503 23.05 46.77 30.92
CA ARG A 503 22.90 47.32 32.29
C ARG A 503 23.69 46.51 33.32
N ARG A 504 23.68 45.17 33.24
CA ARG A 504 24.46 44.32 34.15
C ARG A 504 25.97 44.51 33.98
N ALA A 505 26.46 44.63 32.74
CA ALA A 505 27.86 44.90 32.46
C ALA A 505 28.30 46.26 33.05
N ARG A 506 27.51 47.32 32.84
CA ARG A 506 27.77 48.65 33.43
C ARG A 506 27.70 48.66 34.96
N GLY A 507 26.78 47.90 35.54
CA GLY A 507 26.66 47.79 37.00
C GLY A 507 27.82 47.02 37.65
N ALA A 508 28.44 46.09 36.92
CA ALA A 508 29.62 45.37 37.38
C ALA A 508 30.91 46.20 37.30
N GLU A 509 30.99 47.15 36.36
CA GLU A 509 32.13 48.09 36.22
C GLU A 509 32.12 49.22 37.28
N GLY A 510 30.99 49.45 37.96
CA GLY A 510 30.78 50.56 38.89
C GLY A 510 30.98 50.25 40.38
N VAL A 511 31.43 49.04 40.74
CA VAL A 511 31.72 48.66 42.14
C VAL A 511 33.24 48.63 42.32
N PRO A 512 33.86 49.61 43.01
CA PRO A 512 35.24 49.47 43.46
C PRO A 512 35.32 48.33 44.49
N ALA A 513 36.40 47.55 44.39
CA ALA A 513 36.68 46.36 45.20
C ALA A 513 36.73 46.62 46.70
#